data_AF-A0A7X5R3Q0-F1
#
_entry.id   AF-A0A7X5R3Q0-F1
#
_cell.length_a   1.000
_cell.length_b   1.000
_cell.length_c   1.000
_cell.angle_alpha   90.00
_cell.angle_beta   90.00
_cell.angle_gamma   90.00
#
_symmetry.space_group_name_H-M   'P 1'
#
loop_
_entity.id
_entity.type
_entity.pdbx_description
1 polymer ?
#
loop_
_entity_poly.entity_id
_entity_poly.type
_entity_poly.pdbx_seq_one_letter_code
_entity_poly.pdbx_strand_id
1 'polypeptide(L)' 'MPKNSTPQIKDPELYETLRGDGASAEKAARISNAAANQGRASIGRKGGKAGSYDDWTIIDLKKRAKELGLTNYSAKKKA' A
#
# COMPACT_ATOMS: atom_id res chain seq x y z
N MET A 1 7.14 24.94 -24.35
CA MET A 1 7.82 23.64 -24.49
C MET A 1 6.95 22.58 -23.83
N PRO A 2 6.51 21.52 -24.53
CA PRO A 2 5.85 20.41 -23.86
C PRO A 2 6.87 19.76 -22.93
N LYS A 3 6.56 19.71 -21.64
CA LYS A 3 7.38 18.99 -20.65
C LYS A 3 7.26 17.53 -21.05
N ASN A 4 8.33 16.91 -21.56
CA ASN A 4 8.37 15.46 -21.76
C ASN A 4 8.03 14.84 -20.41
N SER A 5 6.79 14.38 -20.27
CA SER A 5 6.25 13.87 -19.01
C SER A 5 6.63 12.40 -18.86
N THR A 6 7.89 12.06 -19.13
CA THR A 6 8.42 10.77 -18.72
C THR A 6 8.33 10.75 -17.19
N PRO A 7 7.56 9.82 -16.59
CA PRO A 7 7.44 9.76 -15.15
C PRO A 7 8.81 9.42 -14.57
N GLN A 8 9.53 10.44 -14.11
CA GLN A 8 10.84 10.27 -13.54
C GLN A 8 10.68 9.67 -12.15
N ILE A 9 11.18 8.45 -11.99
CA ILE A 9 11.36 7.83 -10.67
C ILE A 9 12.49 8.58 -9.96
N LYS A 10 12.18 9.20 -8.82
CA LYS A 10 13.14 10.00 -8.04
C LYS A 10 14.07 9.13 -7.17
N ASP A 11 13.63 7.94 -6.77
CA ASP A 11 14.40 6.98 -6.00
C ASP A 11 14.37 5.61 -6.72
N PRO A 12 15.26 5.40 -7.70
CA PRO A 12 15.25 4.20 -8.55
C PRO A 12 15.62 2.93 -7.78
N GLU A 13 16.54 3.01 -6.81
CA GLU A 13 16.92 1.85 -5.99
C GLU A 13 15.73 1.33 -5.16
N LEU A 14 14.99 2.24 -4.51
CA LEU A 14 13.80 1.85 -3.75
C LEU A 14 12.70 1.32 -4.68
N TYR A 15 12.61 1.85 -5.91
CA TYR A 15 11.64 1.36 -6.88
C TYR A 15 11.91 -0.09 -7.27
N GLU A 16 13.15 -0.42 -7.63
CA GLU A 16 13.55 -1.79 -7.99
C GLU A 16 13.37 -2.74 -6.81
N THR A 17 13.72 -2.30 -5.60
CA THR A 17 13.51 -3.07 -4.36
C THR A 17 12.03 -3.42 -4.17
N LEU A 18 11.14 -2.43 -4.31
CA LEU A 18 9.69 -2.64 -4.18
C LEU A 18 9.14 -3.52 -5.30
N ARG A 19 9.69 -3.45 -6.53
CA ARG A 19 9.35 -4.35 -7.63
C ARG A 19 9.75 -5.79 -7.33
N GLY A 20 10.93 -6.00 -6.76
CA GLY A 20 11.41 -7.30 -6.30
C GLY A 20 10.55 -7.90 -5.19
N ASP A 21 10.03 -7.05 -4.30
CA ASP A 21 9.09 -7.42 -3.22
C ASP A 21 7.66 -7.69 -3.71
N GLY A 22 7.41 -7.55 -5.02
CA GLY A 22 6.11 -7.84 -5.65
C GLY A 22 5.16 -6.64 -5.74
N ALA A 23 5.60 -5.41 -5.46
CA ALA A 23 4.77 -4.22 -5.69
C ALA A 23 4.53 -3.99 -7.18
N SER A 24 3.33 -3.48 -7.52
CA SER A 24 3.05 -3.01 -8.87
C SER A 24 3.93 -1.80 -9.23
N ALA A 25 4.19 -1.61 -10.53
CA ALA A 25 5.02 -0.49 -11.01
C ALA A 25 4.49 0.87 -10.54
N GLU A 26 3.17 1.09 -10.59
CA GLU A 26 2.56 2.33 -10.12
C GLU A 26 2.73 2.52 -8.60
N LYS A 27 2.53 1.46 -7.81
CA LYS A 27 2.70 1.52 -6.34
C LYS A 27 4.15 1.81 -5.97
N ALA A 28 5.10 1.13 -6.60
CA ALA A 28 6.52 1.34 -6.40
C ALA A 28 6.90 2.80 -6.75
N ALA A 29 6.47 3.29 -7.91
CA ALA A 29 6.73 4.67 -8.34
C ALA A 29 6.21 5.71 -7.35
N ARG A 30 4.98 5.52 -6.84
CA ARG A 30 4.40 6.40 -5.81
C ARG A 30 5.22 6.42 -4.53
N ILE A 31 5.61 5.24 -4.04
CA ILE A 31 6.36 5.13 -2.78
C ILE A 31 7.75 5.71 -2.94
N SER A 32 8.47 5.38 -4.00
CA SER A 32 9.81 5.90 -4.29
C SER A 32 9.83 7.41 -4.43
N ASN A 33 8.87 7.97 -5.17
CA ASN A 33 8.75 9.42 -5.33
C ASN A 33 8.37 10.13 -4.02
N ALA A 34 7.49 9.53 -3.21
CA ALA A 34 7.12 10.06 -1.91
C ALA A 34 8.29 10.00 -0.92
N ALA A 35 9.05 8.90 -0.92
CA ALA A 35 10.21 8.70 -0.06
C ALA A 35 11.34 9.70 -0.38
N ALA A 36 11.57 10.00 -1.65
CA ALA A 36 12.54 11.02 -2.07
C ALA A 36 12.17 12.43 -1.59
N ASN A 37 10.86 12.76 -1.50
CA ASN A 37 10.42 14.10 -1.08
C ASN A 37 10.27 14.25 0.44
N GLN A 38 9.85 13.19 1.15
CA GLN A 38 9.44 13.26 2.57
C GLN A 38 10.36 12.45 3.51
N GLY A 39 11.34 11.74 2.95
CA GLY A 39 12.24 10.84 3.67
C GLY A 39 11.66 9.43 3.81
N ARG A 40 12.52 8.42 3.61
CA ARG A 40 12.17 6.99 3.70
C ARG A 40 11.55 6.62 5.06
N ALA A 41 12.08 7.15 6.16
CA ALA A 41 11.59 6.88 7.52
C ALA A 41 10.14 7.37 7.76
N SER A 42 9.81 8.56 7.26
CA SER A 42 8.47 9.16 7.39
C SER A 42 7.44 8.35 6.62
N ILE A 43 7.76 7.96 5.38
CA ILE A 43 6.89 7.13 4.54
C ILE A 43 6.75 5.72 5.10
N GLY A 44 7.84 5.10 5.55
CA GLY A 44 7.82 3.79 6.20
C GLY A 44 6.91 3.78 7.43
N ARG A 45 7.01 4.79 8.30
CA ARG A 45 6.14 4.93 9.47
C ARG A 45 4.67 5.11 9.10
N LYS A 46 4.36 5.80 8.00
CA LYS A 46 2.99 5.99 7.51
C LYS A 46 2.41 4.70 6.93
N GLY A 47 3.23 3.90 6.25
CA GLY A 47 2.83 2.60 5.68
C GLY A 47 2.78 1.45 6.67
N GLY A 48 3.60 1.47 7.72
CA GLY A 48 3.74 0.38 8.70
C GLY A 48 2.65 0.30 9.77
N LYS A 49 1.61 1.15 9.72
CA LYS A 49 0.52 1.16 10.72
C LYS A 49 -0.62 0.16 10.43
N ALA A 50 -0.52 -0.67 9.40
CA ALA A 50 -1.51 -1.71 9.18
C ALA A 50 -1.28 -2.84 10.21
N GLY A 51 -2.22 -3.00 11.15
CA GLY A 51 -2.22 -4.17 12.05
C GLY A 51 -2.30 -5.47 11.25
N SER A 52 -1.78 -6.57 11.81
CA SER A 52 -1.85 -7.88 11.16
C SER A 52 -3.30 -8.24 10.90
N TYR A 53 -3.62 -8.77 9.71
CA TYR A 53 -4.95 -9.34 9.45
C TYR A 53 -5.30 -10.46 10.44
N ASP A 54 -4.30 -11.07 11.08
CA ASP A 54 -4.53 -12.11 12.07
C ASP A 54 -5.10 -11.56 13.38
N ASP A 55 -4.80 -10.31 13.74
CA ASP A 55 -5.35 -9.64 14.92
C ASP A 55 -6.79 -9.12 14.70
N TRP A 56 -7.27 -9.12 13.46
CA TRP A 56 -8.60 -8.58 13.15
C TRP A 56 -9.70 -9.52 13.62
N THR A 57 -10.64 -8.98 14.39
CA THR A 57 -11.82 -9.74 14.78
C THR A 57 -12.76 -9.94 13.58
N ILE A 58 -13.65 -10.93 13.66
CA ILE A 58 -14.70 -11.13 12.65
C ILE A 58 -15.55 -9.85 12.52
N ILE A 59 -15.75 -9.10 13.60
CA ILE A 59 -16.53 -7.85 13.59
C ILE A 59 -15.81 -6.80 12.73
N ASP A 60 -14.50 -6.62 12.92
CA ASP A 60 -13.69 -5.68 12.13
C ASP A 60 -13.67 -6.05 10.66
N LEU A 61 -13.51 -7.34 10.35
CA LEU A 61 -13.55 -7.85 8.97
C LEU A 61 -14.91 -7.59 8.31
N LYS A 62 -16.02 -7.85 9.01
CA LYS A 62 -17.38 -7.57 8.51
C LYS A 62 -17.61 -6.08 8.32
N LYS A 63 -17.15 -5.24 9.25
CA LYS A 63 -17.23 -3.78 9.14
C LYS A 63 -16.48 -3.29 7.91
N ARG A 64 -15.25 -3.76 7.73
CA ARG A 64 -14.42 -3.39 6.57
C ARG A 64 -15.02 -3.88 5.25
N ALA A 65 -15.57 -5.08 5.22
CA ALA A 65 -16.26 -5.60 4.04
C ALA A 65 -17.44 -4.69 3.65
N LYS A 66 -18.24 -4.23 4.61
CA LYS A 66 -19.33 -3.28 4.37
C LYS A 66 -18.81 -1.93 3.86
N GLU A 67 -17.73 -1.39 4.43
CA GLU A 67 -17.10 -0.15 3.93
C GLU A 67 -16.65 -0.28 2.47
N LEU A 68 -16.23 -1.47 2.06
CA LEU A 68 -15.80 -1.78 0.69
C LEU A 68 -16.97 -2.20 -0.23
N GLY A 69 -18.21 -2.16 0.25
CA GLY A 69 -19.40 -2.53 -0.53
C GLY A 69 -19.56 -4.04 -0.78
N LEU A 70 -18.85 -4.88 -0.02
CA LEU A 70 -18.94 -6.35 -0.14
C LEU A 70 -20.09 -6.89 0.71
N THR A 71 -20.99 -7.64 0.07
CA THR A 71 -22.25 -8.11 0.69
C THR A 71 -22.36 -9.63 0.84
N ASN A 72 -21.50 -10.42 0.18
CA ASN A 72 -21.53 -11.89 0.20
C ASN A 72 -20.37 -12.52 0.99
N TYR A 73 -20.16 -12.07 2.24
CA TYR A 73 -19.12 -12.64 3.11
C TYR A 73 -19.66 -13.78 3.98
N SER A 74 -18.81 -14.77 4.25
CA SER A 74 -19.18 -15.96 5.03
C SER A 74 -19.61 -15.63 6.46
N ALA A 75 -20.62 -16.35 6.97
CA ALA A 75 -21.08 -16.27 8.35
C ALA A 75 -20.20 -17.07 9.34
N LYS A 76 -19.19 -17.79 8.85
CA LYS A 76 -18.29 -18.60 9.69
C LYS A 76 -17.55 -17.72 10.70
N LYS A 77 -17.33 -18.30 11.89
CA LYS A 77 -16.51 -17.68 12.92
C LYS A 77 -15.03 -17.98 12.62
N LYS A 78 -14.14 -17.01 12.85
CA LYS A 78 -12.70 -17.26 13.00
C LYS A 78 -12.54 -18.16 14.24
N ALA A 79 -11.87 -19.30 14.08
CA ALA A 79 -11.57 -20.25 15.15
C ALA A 79 -10.40 -19.72 16.00
#